data_AF-A0AAN8FCU0-F1
#
_entry.id   AF-A0AAN8FCU0-F1
#
_cell.length_a   1.000
_cell.length_b   1.000
_cell.length_c   1.000
_cell.angle_alpha   90.00
_cell.angle_beta   90.00
_cell.angle_gamma   90.00
#
_symmetry.space_group_name_H-M   'P 1'
#
loop_
_entity.id
_entity.type
_entity.pdbx_description
1 polymer ?
#
loop_
_entity_poly.entity_id
_entity_poly.type
_entity_poly.pdbx_seq_one_letter_code
_entity_poly.pdbx_strand_id
1 'polypeptide(L)'
;MASFHSSISYCALLAFLCILLEETSGGLFERYCRHPPWKGKGTLEGNLCTVVFRLNSKTKARAYRMCNSTAPFDVEEAIPGTFTTCKFVRPAFDCQEDDEVPIEDKCVIIRGNGPFDQYDKACGALYRPHVVGKRNNLLWISVLLTGKAAEAWIADKGREAEQQFKPIKEKRKWRKPGSNSTAIKLRLRSNAEGLRQGSAFYADTSEKHPFLCSRKAISTRPVNSS
;
A
#
# COMPACT_ATOMS: atom_id res chain seq x y z
N MET A 1 65.84 15.27 -5.24
CA MET A 1 65.06 14.06 -4.89
C MET A 1 63.67 14.53 -4.50
N ALA A 2 62.68 14.17 -5.32
CA ALA A 2 61.31 14.64 -5.24
C ALA A 2 60.48 13.73 -4.32
N SER A 3 59.66 14.33 -3.47
CA SER A 3 58.63 13.63 -2.69
C SER A 3 57.28 14.25 -3.02
N PHE A 4 56.67 13.74 -4.09
CA PHE A 4 55.25 13.85 -4.38
C PHE A 4 54.57 12.65 -3.72
N HIS A 5 53.80 12.84 -2.65
CA HIS A 5 52.92 11.79 -2.16
C HIS A 5 51.57 12.33 -1.68
N SER A 6 50.54 11.88 -2.39
CA SER A 6 49.16 11.63 -1.98
C SER A 6 48.35 12.76 -1.33
N SER A 7 47.78 13.61 -2.17
CA SER A 7 46.56 14.39 -1.85
C SER A 7 45.32 13.88 -2.59
N ILE A 8 45.35 12.65 -3.10
CA ILE A 8 44.23 12.05 -3.83
C ILE A 8 43.50 11.09 -2.88
N SER A 9 42.18 11.22 -2.82
CA SER A 9 41.22 10.20 -2.36
C SER A 9 40.53 10.39 -1.00
N TYR A 10 40.18 11.63 -0.62
CA TYR A 10 39.05 11.86 0.29
C TYR A 10 37.82 12.45 -0.43
N CYS A 11 38.01 13.28 -1.46
CA CYS A 11 36.89 13.81 -2.26
C CYS A 11 36.16 12.74 -3.09
N ALA A 12 36.85 11.70 -3.57
CA ALA A 12 36.23 10.64 -4.36
C ALA A 12 35.35 9.70 -3.50
N LEU A 13 35.73 9.46 -2.24
CA LEU A 13 34.96 8.66 -1.29
C LEU A 13 33.70 9.40 -0.80
N LEU A 14 33.77 10.73 -0.64
CA LEU A 14 32.60 11.56 -0.32
C LEU A 14 31.63 11.68 -1.50
N ALA A 15 32.13 11.73 -2.75
CA ALA A 15 31.28 11.68 -3.93
C ALA A 15 30.56 10.33 -4.08
N PHE A 16 31.23 9.21 -3.76
CA PHE A 16 30.60 7.88 -3.79
C PHE A 16 29.57 7.70 -2.67
N LEU A 17 29.77 8.30 -1.49
CA LEU A 17 28.76 8.34 -0.43
C LEU A 17 27.58 9.27 -0.76
N CYS A 18 27.80 10.35 -1.52
CA CYS A 18 26.71 11.21 -2.01
C CYS A 18 25.85 10.52 -3.08
N ILE A 19 26.42 9.62 -3.90
CA ILE A 19 25.64 8.84 -4.88
C ILE A 19 24.77 7.77 -4.20
N LEU A 20 25.16 7.27 -3.02
CA LEU A 20 24.33 6.38 -2.20
C LEU A 20 23.28 7.13 -1.36
N LEU A 21 23.36 8.46 -1.33
CA LEU A 21 22.39 9.40 -0.77
C LEU A 21 21.71 10.21 -1.90
N GLU A 22 21.55 9.61 -3.09
CA GLU A 22 20.37 9.99 -3.88
C GLU A 22 19.17 9.63 -3.02
N GLU A 23 18.65 10.65 -2.34
CA GLU A 23 17.28 10.73 -1.90
C GLU A 23 16.46 9.94 -2.92
N THR A 24 15.81 8.87 -2.45
CA THR A 24 14.67 8.35 -3.18
C THR A 24 13.55 9.39 -3.04
N SER A 25 13.77 10.59 -3.59
CA SER A 25 12.90 11.77 -3.62
C SER A 25 11.68 11.56 -4.51
N GLY A 26 11.33 10.30 -4.74
CA GLY A 26 10.15 9.89 -5.43
C GLY A 26 9.18 9.28 -4.43
N GLY A 27 7.94 9.77 -4.43
CA GLY A 27 6.85 9.15 -3.71
C GLY A 27 6.65 7.68 -4.12
N LEU A 28 5.61 7.05 -3.56
CA LEU A 28 5.29 5.65 -3.87
C LEU A 28 5.17 5.39 -5.39
N PHE A 29 4.66 6.37 -6.14
CA PHE A 29 4.46 6.29 -7.59
C PHE A 29 5.79 6.20 -8.37
N GLU A 30 6.74 7.08 -8.08
CA GLU A 30 8.06 7.08 -8.70
C GLU A 30 8.84 5.81 -8.37
N ARG A 31 8.82 5.38 -7.11
CA ARG A 31 9.51 4.16 -6.67
C ARG A 31 8.95 2.94 -7.39
N TYR A 32 7.63 2.84 -7.49
CA TYR A 32 6.99 1.80 -8.29
C TYR A 32 7.38 1.88 -9.77
N CYS A 33 7.43 3.08 -10.34
CA CYS A 33 7.76 3.24 -11.75
C CYS A 33 9.21 2.85 -12.07
N ARG A 34 10.16 3.18 -11.18
CA ARG A 34 11.57 2.80 -11.34
C ARG A 34 11.79 1.31 -11.06
N HIS A 35 11.04 0.73 -10.13
CA HIS A 35 11.21 -0.65 -9.66
C HIS A 35 9.90 -1.43 -9.64
N PRO A 36 9.25 -1.63 -10.80
CA PRO A 36 8.00 -2.36 -10.84
C PRO A 36 8.21 -3.84 -10.51
N PRO A 37 7.20 -4.51 -9.92
CA PRO A 37 7.27 -5.92 -9.57
C PRO A 37 7.38 -6.83 -10.81
N TRP A 38 7.61 -8.14 -10.58
CA TRP A 38 7.67 -9.19 -11.62
C TRP A 38 8.63 -8.92 -12.79
N LYS A 39 9.77 -8.29 -12.51
CA LYS A 39 10.79 -7.93 -13.52
C LYS A 39 10.20 -7.06 -14.65
N GLY A 40 9.21 -6.23 -14.32
CA GLY A 40 8.72 -5.19 -15.22
C GLY A 40 9.82 -4.18 -15.53
N LYS A 41 9.65 -3.43 -16.60
CA LYS A 41 10.46 -2.25 -16.90
C LYS A 41 9.54 -1.05 -16.97
N GLY A 42 9.79 -0.05 -16.12
CA GLY A 42 8.98 1.15 -16.07
C GLY A 42 9.72 2.37 -16.61
N THR A 43 8.97 3.27 -17.23
CA THR A 43 9.42 4.58 -17.72
C THR A 43 8.44 5.62 -17.20
N LEU A 44 8.96 6.66 -16.55
CA LEU A 44 8.17 7.77 -16.03
C LEU A 44 8.27 8.97 -16.96
N GLU A 45 7.12 9.45 -17.45
CA GLU A 45 7.01 10.62 -18.32
C GLU A 45 5.98 11.59 -17.70
N GLY A 46 6.46 12.58 -16.95
CA GLY A 46 5.61 13.52 -16.22
C GLY A 46 4.72 12.82 -15.19
N ASN A 47 3.40 12.78 -15.47
CA ASN A 47 2.39 12.16 -14.61
C ASN A 47 2.01 10.74 -15.05
N LEU A 48 2.68 10.19 -16.05
CA LEU A 48 2.37 8.88 -16.60
C LEU A 48 3.52 7.91 -16.35
N CYS A 49 3.21 6.78 -15.72
CA CYS A 49 4.15 5.67 -15.60
C CYS A 49 3.76 4.56 -16.56
N THR A 50 4.63 4.26 -17.53
CA THR A 50 4.45 3.14 -18.45
C THR A 50 5.28 1.95 -17.99
N VAL A 51 4.64 0.83 -17.67
CA VAL A 51 5.31 -0.41 -17.25
C VAL A 51 5.05 -1.53 -18.24
N VAL A 52 6.13 -2.14 -18.75
CA VAL A 52 6.07 -3.32 -19.60
C VAL A 52 6.36 -4.56 -18.76
N PHE A 53 5.37 -5.45 -18.63
CA PHE A 53 5.50 -6.71 -17.91
C PHE A 53 5.80 -7.86 -18.88
N ARG A 54 6.69 -8.77 -18.45
CA ARG A 54 6.97 -10.03 -19.16
C ARG A 54 5.87 -11.08 -18.96
N LEU A 55 4.61 -10.65 -19.06
CA LEU A 55 3.41 -11.46 -18.91
C LEU A 55 2.55 -11.30 -20.15
N ASN A 56 2.10 -12.42 -20.70
CA ASN A 56 1.23 -12.43 -21.87
C ASN A 56 -0.22 -12.16 -21.47
N SER A 57 -0.85 -11.21 -22.15
CA SER A 57 -2.30 -11.06 -22.14
C SER A 57 -2.85 -11.05 -23.56
N LYS A 58 -3.81 -11.95 -23.81
CA LYS A 58 -4.42 -12.13 -25.14
C LYS A 58 -5.49 -11.09 -25.47
N THR A 59 -6.07 -10.45 -24.46
CA THR A 59 -7.22 -9.54 -24.62
C THR A 59 -7.04 -8.30 -23.77
N LYS A 60 -7.61 -7.18 -24.23
CA LYS A 60 -7.60 -5.89 -23.50
C LYS A 60 -8.18 -6.03 -22.08
N ALA A 61 -9.27 -6.79 -21.92
CA ALA A 61 -9.86 -7.06 -20.62
C ALA A 61 -8.93 -7.82 -19.67
N ARG A 62 -8.15 -8.78 -20.19
CA ARG A 62 -7.14 -9.50 -19.39
C ARG A 62 -5.95 -8.60 -19.05
N ALA A 63 -5.48 -7.80 -19.99
CA ALA A 63 -4.44 -6.80 -19.77
C ALA A 63 -4.85 -5.84 -18.65
N TYR A 64 -6.05 -5.27 -18.73
CA TYR A 64 -6.58 -4.33 -17.73
C TYR A 64 -6.67 -4.96 -16.34
N ARG A 65 -7.26 -6.16 -16.23
CA ARG A 65 -7.32 -6.88 -14.94
C ARG A 65 -5.94 -7.14 -14.37
N MET A 66 -4.96 -7.46 -15.22
CA MET A 66 -3.59 -7.64 -14.81
C MET A 66 -3.01 -6.33 -14.27
N CYS A 67 -3.06 -5.24 -15.04
CA CYS A 67 -2.56 -3.92 -14.65
C CYS A 67 -3.19 -3.44 -13.33
N ASN A 68 -4.50 -3.60 -13.17
CA ASN A 68 -5.23 -3.21 -11.97
C ASN A 68 -4.87 -4.07 -10.72
N SER A 69 -4.27 -5.24 -10.94
CA SER A 69 -3.79 -6.12 -9.87
C SER A 69 -2.29 -5.96 -9.58
N THR A 70 -1.57 -5.20 -10.40
CA THR A 70 -0.11 -5.06 -10.33
C THR A 70 0.36 -3.75 -9.71
N ALA A 71 -0.52 -2.74 -9.60
CA ALA A 71 -0.24 -1.49 -8.89
C ALA A 71 -1.45 -1.01 -8.07
N PRO A 72 -1.24 -0.16 -7.04
CA PRO A 72 -2.29 0.56 -6.33
C PRO A 72 -2.74 1.85 -7.05
N PHE A 73 -2.40 2.02 -8.32
CA PHE A 73 -2.67 3.25 -9.08
C PHE A 73 -3.71 3.02 -10.17
N ASP A 74 -4.36 4.11 -10.57
CA ASP A 74 -5.34 4.08 -11.65
C ASP A 74 -4.68 3.70 -12.98
N VAL A 75 -5.31 2.74 -13.67
CA VAL A 75 -4.88 2.28 -14.99
C VAL A 75 -5.49 3.19 -16.04
N GLU A 76 -4.66 4.01 -16.67
CA GLU A 76 -5.04 4.82 -17.84
C GLU A 76 -5.27 3.91 -19.06
N GLU A 77 -4.32 3.02 -19.31
CA GLU A 77 -4.33 2.17 -20.49
C GLU A 77 -3.70 0.82 -20.19
N ALA A 78 -4.27 -0.23 -20.80
CA ALA A 78 -3.72 -1.58 -20.77
C ALA A 78 -3.67 -2.14 -22.20
N ILE A 79 -2.45 -2.41 -22.68
CA ILE A 79 -2.19 -2.87 -24.03
C ILE A 79 -1.84 -4.37 -23.97
N PRO A 80 -2.66 -5.25 -24.59
CA PRO A 80 -2.38 -6.67 -24.64
C PRO A 80 -1.24 -7.00 -25.59
N GLY A 81 -0.62 -8.16 -25.40
CA GLY A 81 0.47 -8.63 -26.24
C GLY A 81 1.28 -9.75 -25.58
N THR A 82 2.36 -10.15 -26.25
CA THR A 82 3.38 -11.06 -25.69
C THR A 82 3.95 -10.48 -24.40
N PHE A 83 4.14 -9.16 -24.37
CA PHE A 83 4.41 -8.38 -23.18
C PHE A 83 3.26 -7.40 -22.97
N THR A 84 2.64 -7.47 -21.80
CA THR A 84 1.53 -6.58 -21.45
C THR A 84 2.09 -5.24 -21.01
N THR A 85 1.61 -4.16 -21.61
CA THR A 85 1.99 -2.80 -21.22
C THR A 85 0.87 -2.17 -20.42
N CYS A 86 1.20 -1.61 -19.26
CA CYS A 86 0.29 -0.92 -18.36
C CYS A 86 0.72 0.53 -18.23
N LYS A 87 -0.19 1.48 -18.47
CA LYS A 87 0.03 2.89 -18.22
C LYS A 87 -0.76 3.30 -16.99
N PHE A 88 -0.07 3.85 -16.00
CA PHE A 88 -0.65 4.29 -14.74
C PHE A 88 -0.56 5.80 -14.62
N VAL A 89 -1.60 6.43 -14.11
CA VAL A 89 -1.61 7.87 -13.84
C VAL A 89 -1.12 8.13 -12.42
N ARG A 90 -0.32 9.18 -12.27
CA ARG A 90 0.06 9.71 -10.97
C ARG A 90 -1.21 10.04 -10.18
N PRO A 91 -1.33 9.56 -8.94
CA PRO A 91 -2.37 10.00 -8.03
C PRO A 91 -2.51 11.53 -7.96
N ALA A 92 -3.74 12.01 -8.03
CA ALA A 92 -4.08 13.43 -7.89
C ALA A 92 -4.14 13.89 -6.42
N PHE A 93 -3.46 13.18 -5.54
CA PHE A 93 -3.53 13.33 -4.10
C PHE A 93 -2.19 13.02 -3.46
N ASP A 94 -1.91 13.72 -2.36
CA ASP A 94 -0.67 13.59 -1.60
C ASP A 94 -0.93 13.46 -0.09
N CYS A 95 0.04 12.84 0.58
CA CYS A 95 0.05 12.61 2.02
C CYS A 95 1.20 13.37 2.65
N GLN A 96 0.95 13.97 3.82
CA GLN A 96 1.90 14.91 4.41
C GLN A 96 2.91 14.25 5.34
N GLU A 97 2.57 13.08 5.89
CA GLU A 97 3.41 12.37 6.84
C GLU A 97 4.18 11.27 6.10
N ASP A 98 5.47 11.12 6.40
CA ASP A 98 6.36 10.16 5.71
C ASP A 98 5.91 8.69 5.83
N ASP A 99 5.19 8.38 6.92
CA ASP A 99 4.69 7.03 7.22
C ASP A 99 3.27 6.78 6.66
N GLU A 100 2.65 7.77 6.03
CA GLU A 100 1.37 7.60 5.34
C GLU A 100 1.55 6.95 3.98
N VAL A 101 0.59 6.10 3.64
CA VAL A 101 0.49 5.47 2.33
C VAL A 101 -0.75 6.03 1.64
N PRO A 102 -0.61 6.60 0.43
CA PRO A 102 -1.75 7.05 -0.36
C PRO A 102 -2.50 5.84 -0.93
N ILE A 103 -3.78 5.69 -0.57
CA ILE A 103 -4.70 4.65 -1.07
C ILE A 103 -6.01 5.33 -1.44
N GLU A 104 -6.34 5.35 -2.73
CA GLU A 104 -7.45 6.17 -3.25
C GLU A 104 -7.37 7.61 -2.69
N ASP A 105 -8.46 8.28 -2.38
CA ASP A 105 -8.46 9.66 -1.87
C ASP A 105 -8.07 9.80 -0.38
N LYS A 106 -7.36 8.81 0.19
CA LYS A 106 -7.03 8.73 1.62
C LYS A 106 -5.56 8.51 1.87
N CYS A 107 -5.09 9.09 2.97
CA CYS A 107 -3.80 8.80 3.57
C CYS A 107 -3.98 7.79 4.69
N VAL A 108 -3.39 6.61 4.52
CA VAL A 108 -3.57 5.44 5.39
C VAL A 108 -2.30 5.21 6.20
N ILE A 109 -2.44 4.92 7.50
CA ILE A 109 -1.32 4.71 8.42
C ILE A 109 -1.71 3.69 9.51
N ILE A 110 -0.71 3.01 10.07
CA ILE A 110 -0.88 2.16 11.26
C ILE A 110 -0.66 2.99 12.52
N ARG A 111 -1.64 3.04 13.43
CA ARG A 111 -1.55 3.80 14.68
C ARG A 111 -2.12 3.07 15.89
N GLY A 112 -1.62 3.46 17.06
CA GLY A 112 -2.09 2.99 18.36
C GLY A 112 -1.94 1.49 18.56
N ASN A 113 -2.42 1.00 19.71
CA ASN A 113 -2.57 -0.42 19.99
C ASN A 113 -3.60 -0.59 21.10
N GLY A 114 -4.60 -1.45 20.88
CA GLY A 114 -5.64 -1.66 21.88
C GLY A 114 -6.77 -2.60 21.44
N PRO A 115 -7.72 -2.86 22.34
CA PRO A 115 -8.98 -3.51 21.99
C PRO A 115 -9.79 -2.64 21.03
N PHE A 116 -10.64 -3.27 20.22
CA PHE A 116 -11.31 -2.64 19.08
C PHE A 116 -12.12 -1.39 19.43
N ASP A 117 -12.74 -1.35 20.61
CA ASP A 117 -13.55 -0.24 21.12
C ASP A 117 -12.74 1.04 21.42
N GLN A 118 -11.41 0.96 21.45
CA GLN A 118 -10.52 2.10 21.70
C GLN A 118 -10.06 2.82 20.42
N TYR A 119 -10.77 2.62 19.31
CA TYR A 119 -10.38 3.14 18.00
C TYR A 119 -10.20 4.66 17.96
N ASP A 120 -11.03 5.44 18.66
CA ASP A 120 -10.94 6.91 18.69
C ASP A 120 -9.64 7.36 19.35
N LYS A 121 -9.27 6.73 20.47
CA LYS A 121 -8.01 6.99 21.17
C LYS A 121 -6.81 6.54 20.34
N ALA A 122 -6.92 5.39 19.66
CA ALA A 122 -5.83 4.81 18.89
C ALA A 122 -5.51 5.59 17.61
N CYS A 123 -6.52 6.05 16.87
CA CYS A 123 -6.34 6.86 15.67
C CYS A 123 -6.06 8.34 15.96
N GLY A 124 -6.53 8.86 17.10
CA GLY A 124 -6.35 10.25 17.50
C GLY A 124 -7.32 11.20 16.77
N ALA A 125 -7.12 12.50 16.97
CA ALA A 125 -8.08 13.52 16.54
C ALA A 125 -8.17 13.71 15.01
N LEU A 126 -7.04 13.55 14.30
CA LEU A 126 -6.94 13.84 12.87
C LEU A 126 -7.34 12.67 11.97
N TYR A 127 -7.45 11.46 12.52
CA TYR A 127 -7.69 10.25 11.75
C TYR A 127 -8.95 9.55 12.22
N ARG A 128 -9.52 8.76 11.33
CA ARG A 128 -10.60 7.84 11.64
C ARG A 128 -10.18 6.41 11.33
N PRO A 129 -10.76 5.42 12.01
CA PRO A 129 -10.59 4.02 11.65
C PRO A 129 -10.88 3.81 10.15
N HIS A 130 -9.96 3.17 9.44
CA HIS A 130 -10.04 3.04 8.00
C HIS A 130 -11.06 1.98 7.60
N VAL A 131 -11.89 2.34 6.62
CA VAL A 131 -12.77 1.40 5.90
C VAL A 131 -12.11 1.10 4.56
N VAL A 132 -11.80 -0.16 4.33
CA VAL A 132 -11.08 -0.66 3.15
C VAL A 132 -11.97 -0.70 1.92
N GLY A 133 -13.23 -1.15 2.06
CA GLY A 133 -14.28 -1.10 1.04
C GLY A 133 -14.09 -2.00 -0.19
N LYS A 134 -12.87 -2.41 -0.54
CA LYS A 134 -12.59 -3.24 -1.72
C LYS A 134 -11.47 -4.25 -1.45
N ARG A 135 -11.61 -5.44 -2.01
CA ARG A 135 -10.60 -6.50 -1.90
C ARG A 135 -9.22 -6.09 -2.44
N ASN A 136 -9.16 -5.31 -3.51
CA ASN A 136 -7.88 -4.88 -4.06
C ASN A 136 -7.15 -3.93 -3.12
N ASN A 137 -7.85 -2.99 -2.48
CA ASN A 137 -7.26 -2.09 -1.49
C ASN A 137 -6.69 -2.88 -0.31
N LEU A 138 -7.43 -3.89 0.13
CA LEU A 138 -6.97 -4.81 1.18
C LEU A 138 -5.61 -5.44 0.86
N LEU A 139 -5.43 -5.92 -0.37
CA LEU A 139 -4.16 -6.49 -0.84
C LEU A 139 -3.06 -5.42 -0.83
N TRP A 140 -3.31 -4.25 -1.41
CA TRP A 140 -2.31 -3.18 -1.51
C TRP A 140 -1.90 -2.62 -0.16
N ILE A 141 -2.86 -2.35 0.72
CA ILE A 141 -2.61 -1.94 2.11
C ILE A 141 -1.71 -2.97 2.79
N SER A 142 -2.00 -4.27 2.62
CA SER A 142 -1.17 -5.31 3.22
C SER A 142 0.25 -5.31 2.68
N VAL A 143 0.47 -5.02 1.39
CA VAL A 143 1.79 -4.95 0.75
C VAL A 143 2.54 -3.70 1.20
N LEU A 144 1.90 -2.54 1.16
CA LEU A 144 2.54 -1.25 1.42
C LEU A 144 2.85 -1.04 2.91
N LEU A 145 2.11 -1.71 3.80
CA LEU A 145 2.35 -1.69 5.24
C LEU A 145 2.99 -2.99 5.74
N THR A 146 3.54 -3.83 4.84
CA THR A 146 4.28 -5.05 5.20
C THR A 146 5.48 -4.67 6.05
N GLY A 147 5.43 -4.91 7.36
CA GLY A 147 6.50 -4.58 8.29
C GLY A 147 6.17 -3.48 9.30
N LYS A 148 5.06 -2.76 9.11
CA LYS A 148 4.56 -1.81 10.13
C LYS A 148 3.80 -2.53 11.26
N ALA A 149 3.09 -3.60 10.94
CA ALA A 149 2.48 -4.52 11.91
C ALA A 149 2.23 -5.89 11.27
N ALA A 150 1.92 -6.90 12.09
CA ALA A 150 1.49 -8.22 11.59
C ALA A 150 0.00 -8.24 11.25
N GLU A 151 -0.81 -7.58 12.07
CA GLU A 151 -2.26 -7.47 11.97
C GLU A 151 -2.68 -6.05 12.36
N ALA A 152 -3.81 -5.58 11.84
CA ALA A 152 -4.41 -4.32 12.26
C ALA A 152 -5.94 -4.37 12.23
N TRP A 153 -6.59 -3.70 13.16
CA TRP A 153 -8.04 -3.47 13.16
C TRP A 153 -8.46 -2.58 11.97
N ILE A 154 -9.60 -2.90 11.35
CA ILE A 154 -10.24 -2.08 10.31
C ILE A 154 -11.70 -1.81 10.71
N ALA A 155 -12.30 -0.76 10.14
CA ALA A 155 -13.67 -0.35 10.48
C ALA A 155 -14.77 -1.03 9.65
N ASP A 156 -14.40 -1.81 8.63
CA ASP A 156 -15.33 -2.61 7.85
C ASP A 156 -16.12 -3.56 8.76
N LYS A 157 -17.43 -3.68 8.54
CA LYS A 157 -18.33 -4.49 9.37
C LYS A 157 -19.52 -5.05 8.59
N GLY A 158 -20.15 -6.07 9.16
CA GLY A 158 -21.42 -6.61 8.71
C GLY A 158 -21.40 -7.22 7.29
N ARG A 159 -22.56 -7.25 6.66
CA ARG A 159 -22.80 -7.91 5.36
C ARG A 159 -21.97 -7.33 4.23
N GLU A 160 -21.68 -6.04 4.28
CA GLU A 160 -20.87 -5.35 3.27
C GLU A 160 -19.44 -5.92 3.22
N ALA A 161 -18.78 -6.02 4.37
CA ALA A 161 -17.45 -6.61 4.48
C ALA A 161 -17.42 -8.08 4.00
N GLU A 162 -18.48 -8.85 4.31
CA GLU A 162 -18.63 -10.23 3.84
C GLU A 162 -18.71 -10.34 2.32
N GLN A 163 -19.43 -9.43 1.68
CA GLN A 163 -19.56 -9.39 0.23
C GLN A 163 -18.26 -8.95 -0.45
N GLN A 164 -17.57 -7.95 0.12
CA GLN A 164 -16.40 -7.33 -0.49
C GLN A 164 -15.15 -8.23 -0.44
N PHE A 165 -14.88 -8.87 0.70
CA PHE A 165 -13.63 -9.63 0.85
C PHE A 165 -13.73 -10.96 1.62
N LYS A 166 -14.93 -11.33 2.11
CA LYS A 166 -15.20 -12.63 2.77
C LYS A 166 -14.23 -12.91 3.94
N PRO A 167 -14.36 -12.21 5.08
CA PRO A 167 -13.49 -12.41 6.22
C PRO A 167 -13.50 -13.87 6.69
N ILE A 168 -12.31 -14.40 6.95
CA ILE A 168 -12.13 -15.78 7.39
C ILE A 168 -12.57 -15.89 8.86
N LYS A 169 -13.27 -16.98 9.19
CA LYS A 169 -13.57 -17.36 10.57
C LYS A 169 -12.40 -18.18 11.11
N GLU A 170 -11.68 -17.64 12.08
CA GLU A 170 -10.53 -18.34 12.65
C GLU A 170 -10.99 -19.54 13.50
N LYS A 171 -10.80 -20.76 12.97
CA LYS A 171 -11.40 -21.99 13.51
C LYS A 171 -11.09 -22.25 14.99
N ARG A 172 -9.97 -21.74 15.51
CA ARG A 172 -9.52 -21.97 16.89
C ARG A 172 -10.17 -21.04 17.93
N LYS A 173 -10.75 -19.91 17.52
CA LYS A 173 -11.31 -18.89 18.43
C LYS A 173 -12.77 -18.55 18.16
N TRP A 174 -13.39 -19.21 17.17
CA TRP A 174 -14.74 -18.88 16.74
C TRP A 174 -15.82 -19.35 17.74
N ARG A 175 -16.23 -18.47 18.65
CA ARG A 175 -17.55 -18.54 19.28
C ARG A 175 -18.60 -18.16 18.23
N LYS A 176 -19.75 -18.85 18.20
CA LYS A 176 -20.83 -18.60 17.22
C LYS A 176 -21.12 -17.08 17.10
N PRO A 177 -21.36 -16.53 15.89
CA PRO A 177 -21.68 -15.13 15.72
C PRO A 177 -23.08 -14.90 16.29
N GLY A 178 -23.14 -14.45 17.54
CA GLY A 178 -24.37 -14.32 18.32
C GLY A 178 -24.44 -13.08 19.22
N SER A 179 -23.41 -12.25 19.26
CA SER A 179 -23.45 -10.96 19.97
C SER A 179 -22.42 -10.01 19.36
N ASN A 180 -22.61 -8.72 19.57
CA ASN A 180 -21.86 -7.59 19.01
C ASN A 180 -20.34 -7.51 19.33
N SER A 181 -19.65 -8.65 19.53
CA SER A 181 -18.29 -8.76 20.08
C SER A 181 -17.26 -9.27 19.07
N THR A 182 -17.54 -9.21 17.77
CA THR A 182 -16.57 -9.58 16.73
C THR A 182 -16.31 -8.41 15.80
N ALA A 183 -15.03 -8.08 15.63
CA ALA A 183 -14.55 -7.08 14.68
C ALA A 183 -13.66 -7.74 13.62
N ILE A 184 -13.31 -6.97 12.59
CA ILE A 184 -12.49 -7.46 11.48
C ILE A 184 -11.06 -6.94 11.62
N LYS A 185 -10.09 -7.83 11.46
CA LYS A 185 -8.68 -7.48 11.31
C LYS A 185 -8.18 -7.81 9.92
N LEU A 186 -7.22 -7.00 9.48
CA LEU A 186 -6.42 -7.23 8.29
C LEU A 186 -5.10 -7.89 8.67
N ARG A 187 -4.73 -8.96 7.96
CA ARG A 187 -3.40 -9.57 8.00
C ARG A 187 -2.45 -8.81 7.08
N LEU A 188 -1.47 -8.13 7.65
CA LEU A 188 -0.47 -7.36 6.89
C LEU A 188 0.77 -8.20 6.56
N ARG A 189 1.08 -9.22 7.36
CA ARG A 189 2.21 -10.13 7.14
C ARG A 189 1.74 -11.58 7.15
N SER A 190 2.22 -12.38 6.20
CA SER A 190 1.96 -13.84 6.18
C SER A 190 2.48 -14.51 7.46
N ASN A 191 1.75 -15.51 7.97
CA ASN A 191 2.16 -16.30 9.13
C ASN A 191 2.38 -17.78 8.76
N ALA A 192 3.02 -18.52 9.66
CA ALA A 192 3.27 -19.96 9.49
C ALA A 192 1.98 -20.80 9.50
N GLU A 193 0.88 -20.23 9.99
CA GLU A 193 -0.43 -20.89 10.10
C GLU A 193 -1.20 -20.91 8.75
N GLY A 194 -0.58 -20.43 7.68
CA GLY A 194 -1.12 -20.50 6.32
C GLY A 194 -2.13 -19.39 5.98
N LEU A 195 -2.37 -18.43 6.87
CA LEU A 195 -3.15 -17.24 6.55
C LEU A 195 -2.30 -16.31 5.68
N ARG A 196 -2.79 -16.07 4.46
CA ARG A 196 -2.08 -15.25 3.47
C ARG A 196 -2.14 -13.78 3.86
N GLN A 197 -1.03 -13.07 3.68
CA GLN A 197 -1.01 -11.61 3.62
C GLN A 197 -2.14 -11.07 2.73
N GLY A 198 -2.79 -10.00 3.16
CA GLY A 198 -3.94 -9.46 2.46
C GLY A 198 -5.18 -10.35 2.61
N SER A 199 -5.33 -10.98 3.77
CA SER A 199 -6.57 -11.63 4.20
C SER A 199 -7.21 -10.82 5.33
N ALA A 200 -8.54 -10.77 5.36
CA ALA A 200 -9.29 -10.30 6.51
C ALA A 200 -9.87 -11.47 7.28
N PHE A 201 -10.02 -11.31 8.59
CA PHE A 201 -10.60 -12.32 9.46
C PHE A 201 -11.33 -11.67 10.63
N TYR A 202 -12.33 -12.38 11.12
CA TYR A 202 -13.04 -11.98 12.32
C TYR A 202 -12.24 -12.34 13.56
N ALA A 203 -12.27 -11.47 14.57
CA ALA A 203 -11.60 -11.66 15.84
C ALA A 203 -12.36 -11.04 17.01
N ASP A 204 -12.01 -11.46 18.22
CA ASP A 204 -12.56 -10.96 19.46
C ASP A 204 -12.12 -9.50 19.69
N THR A 205 -13.09 -8.63 19.99
CA THR A 205 -12.84 -7.18 20.18
C THR A 205 -11.94 -6.87 21.37
N SER A 206 -11.76 -7.80 22.31
CA SER A 206 -10.84 -7.65 23.44
C SER A 206 -9.36 -7.85 23.07
N GLU A 207 -9.07 -8.43 21.90
CA GLU A 207 -7.69 -8.60 21.46
C GLU A 207 -7.01 -7.25 21.19
N LYS A 208 -5.74 -7.13 21.56
CA LYS A 208 -4.98 -5.88 21.39
C LYS A 208 -4.19 -5.89 20.10
N HIS A 209 -4.56 -5.01 19.18
CA HIS A 209 -3.90 -4.83 17.89
C HIS A 209 -3.78 -3.34 17.56
N PRO A 210 -2.84 -2.95 16.70
CA PRO A 210 -2.83 -1.61 16.16
C PRO A 210 -4.01 -1.41 15.20
N PHE A 211 -4.29 -0.16 14.86
CA PHE A 211 -5.42 0.23 14.02
C PHE A 211 -4.91 0.73 12.68
N LEU A 212 -5.62 0.32 11.62
CA LEU A 212 -5.52 0.97 10.33
C LEU A 212 -6.36 2.25 10.40
N CYS A 213 -5.69 3.40 10.35
CA CYS A 213 -6.31 4.70 10.46
C CYS A 213 -6.13 5.45 9.13
N SER A 214 -7.07 6.32 8.82
CA SER A 214 -6.98 7.15 7.62
C SER A 214 -7.58 8.53 7.80
N ARG A 215 -7.09 9.46 7.00
CA ARG A 215 -7.64 10.80 6.81
C ARG A 215 -7.74 11.10 5.31
N LYS A 216 -8.44 12.17 4.97
CA LYS A 216 -8.54 12.63 3.58
C LYS A 216 -7.16 13.07 3.07
N ALA A 217 -6.82 12.65 1.86
CA ALA A 217 -5.60 13.10 1.19
C ALA A 217 -5.81 14.52 0.63
N ILE A 218 -4.71 15.24 0.42
CA ILE A 218 -4.74 16.60 -0.13
C ILE A 218 -4.71 16.51 -1.64
N SER A 219 -5.68 17.11 -2.33
CA SER A 219 -5.65 17.08 -3.80
C SER A 219 -4.53 17.96 -4.33
N THR A 220 -3.78 17.42 -5.28
CA THR A 220 -2.70 18.11 -6.00
C THR A 220 -3.17 18.74 -7.32
N ARG A 221 -4.45 18.55 -7.69
CA ARG A 221 -5.03 19.23 -8.86
C ARG A 221 -5.39 20.67 -8.48
N PRO A 222 -5.08 21.66 -9.35
CA PRO A 222 -5.60 23.00 -9.15
C PRO A 222 -7.13 22.92 -9.13
N VAL A 223 -7.74 23.45 -8.08
CA VAL A 223 -9.19 23.65 -8.04
C VAL A 223 -9.47 24.70 -9.10
N ASN A 224 -9.93 24.29 -10.28
CA ASN A 224 -10.53 25.22 -11.21
C ASN A 224 -11.81 25.72 -10.54
N SER A 225 -11.68 26.83 -9.80
CA SER A 225 -12.80 27.61 -9.30
C SER A 225 -13.59 28.08 -10.53
N SER A 226 -14.67 27.35 -10.80
CA SER A 226 -15.69 27.75 -11.77
C SER A 226 -16.58 28.80 -11.16
#